data_AF-A0A8S8YHN8-F1
#
_entry.id   AF-A0A8S8YHN8-F1
#
_cell.length_a   1.000
_cell.length_b   1.000
_cell.length_c   1.000
_cell.angle_alpha   90.00
_cell.angle_beta   90.00
_cell.angle_gamma   90.00
#
_symmetry.space_group_name_H-M   'P 1'
#
loop_
_entity.id
_entity.type
_entity.pdbx_description
1 polymer ?
#
loop_
_entity_poly.entity_id
_entity_poly.type
_entity_poly.pdbx_seq_one_letter_code
_entity_poly.pdbx_strand_id
1 'polypeptide(L)'
;MLMWTLFRYHGVPFPINIGLAGIEAIGMLPTVLSYVRLFAVGVVGVKIAETGNNMLYGSLDFSSPLFPVIIIGWLMVQLFAWGLGVFSPNIHAVRLHFVEWMRQFYDSSGEAFKPFGFKARRVEVE
;
A
#
# COMPACT_ATOMS: atom_id res chain seq x y z
N MET A 1 22.17 -16.24 3.18
CA MET A 1 22.12 -15.35 2.00
C MET A 1 22.86 -14.05 2.24
N LEU A 2 22.56 -13.29 3.32
CA LEU A 2 23.23 -12.03 3.67
C LEU A 2 24.75 -12.13 3.92
N MET A 3 25.20 -13.16 4.64
CA MET A 3 26.65 -13.42 4.79
C MET A 3 27.36 -13.66 3.45
N TRP A 4 26.66 -14.23 2.47
CA TRP A 4 27.24 -14.53 1.16
C TRP A 4 27.30 -13.27 0.27
N THR A 5 26.29 -12.41 0.32
CA THR A 5 26.29 -11.12 -0.39
C THR A 5 27.33 -10.17 0.17
N LEU A 6 27.46 -10.06 1.49
CA LEU A 6 28.51 -9.24 2.16
C LEU A 6 29.92 -9.71 1.81
N PHE A 7 30.16 -11.03 1.80
CA PHE A 7 31.48 -11.59 1.47
C PHE A 7 31.84 -11.37 -0.01
N ARG A 8 30.88 -11.54 -0.93
CA ARG A 8 31.11 -11.49 -2.38
C ARG A 8 31.17 -10.06 -2.93
N TYR A 9 30.38 -9.12 -2.40
CA TYR A 9 30.27 -7.75 -2.91
C TYR A 9 31.07 -6.72 -2.10
N HIS A 10 31.22 -6.88 -0.78
CA HIS A 10 31.92 -5.91 0.07
C HIS A 10 33.33 -6.35 0.51
N GLY A 11 33.76 -7.59 0.20
CA GLY A 11 35.13 -8.06 0.46
C GLY A 11 35.51 -8.11 1.95
N VAL A 12 34.53 -8.10 2.85
CA VAL A 12 34.76 -8.04 4.30
C VAL A 12 35.26 -9.38 4.86
N PRO A 13 36.27 -9.38 5.76
CA PRO A 13 36.78 -10.59 6.41
C PRO A 13 35.69 -11.38 7.14
N PHE A 14 35.78 -12.71 7.08
CA PHE A 14 34.79 -13.66 7.63
C PHE A 14 34.34 -13.37 9.08
N PRO A 15 35.21 -12.96 10.03
CA PRO A 15 34.79 -12.68 11.40
C PRO A 15 33.86 -11.45 11.53
N ILE A 16 34.11 -10.41 10.73
CA ILE A 16 33.36 -9.15 10.77
C ILE A 16 31.99 -9.34 10.11
N ASN A 17 31.93 -10.18 9.08
CA ASN A 17 30.72 -10.51 8.33
C ASN A 17 29.62 -11.12 9.22
N ILE A 18 29.98 -11.96 10.21
CA ILE A 18 29.00 -12.57 11.13
C ILE A 18 28.26 -11.49 11.94
N GLY A 19 28.99 -10.50 12.47
CA GLY A 19 28.40 -9.38 13.22
C GLY A 19 27.61 -8.43 12.32
N LEU A 20 28.14 -8.09 11.15
CA LEU A 20 27.49 -7.19 10.20
C LEU A 20 26.19 -7.79 9.65
N ALA A 21 26.17 -9.09 9.34
CA ALA A 21 24.99 -9.78 8.85
C ALA A 21 23.82 -9.75 9.85
N GLY A 22 24.13 -9.80 11.16
CA GLY A 22 23.12 -9.64 12.20
C GLY A 22 22.55 -8.22 12.24
N ILE A 23 23.41 -7.20 12.14
CA ILE A 23 22.99 -5.78 12.09
C ILE A 23 22.16 -5.50 10.85
N GLU A 24 22.57 -6.04 9.69
CA GLU A 24 21.85 -5.87 8.43
C GLU A 24 20.50 -6.57 8.46
N ALA A 25 20.41 -7.77 9.05
CA ALA A 25 19.13 -8.46 9.27
C ALA A 25 18.17 -7.65 10.14
N ILE A 26 18.67 -7.03 11.23
CA ILE A 26 17.88 -6.10 12.05
C ILE A 26 17.49 -4.86 11.24
N GLY A 27 18.38 -4.36 10.39
CA GLY A 27 18.13 -3.23 9.48
C GLY A 27 17.05 -3.48 8.43
N MET A 28 16.73 -4.74 8.13
CA MET A 28 15.62 -5.12 7.23
C MET A 28 14.27 -5.25 7.94
N LEU A 29 14.24 -5.38 9.27
CA LEU A 29 13.00 -5.46 10.04
C LEU A 29 12.06 -4.25 9.82
N PRO A 30 12.53 -2.99 9.78
CA PRO A 30 11.67 -1.84 9.52
C PRO A 30 10.91 -1.93 8.20
N THR A 31 11.54 -2.46 7.16
CA THR A 31 10.90 -2.67 5.85
C THR A 31 9.77 -3.70 5.93
N VAL A 32 9.96 -4.80 6.67
CA VAL A 32 8.90 -5.81 6.91
C VAL A 32 7.79 -5.24 7.79
N LEU A 33 8.15 -4.53 8.87
CA LEU A 33 7.18 -3.89 9.77
C LEU A 33 6.32 -2.84 9.07
N SER A 34 6.83 -2.21 8.01
CA SER A 34 6.04 -1.25 7.24
C SER A 34 4.82 -1.88 6.55
N TYR A 35 4.85 -3.18 6.25
CA TYR A 35 3.71 -3.92 5.67
C TYR A 35 2.55 -4.08 6.65
N VAL A 36 2.74 -3.90 7.96
CA VAL A 36 1.65 -3.83 8.96
C VAL A 36 0.60 -2.79 8.57
N ARG A 37 1.00 -1.75 7.83
CA ARG A 37 0.09 -0.74 7.29
C ARG A 37 -1.03 -1.31 6.44
N LEU A 38 -0.75 -2.33 5.62
CA LEU A 38 -1.78 -2.98 4.80
C LEU A 38 -2.83 -3.65 5.68
N PHE A 39 -2.37 -4.33 6.73
CA PHE A 39 -3.25 -4.93 7.73
C PHE A 39 -4.08 -3.87 8.46
N ALA A 40 -3.46 -2.80 8.94
CA ALA A 40 -4.15 -1.72 9.65
C ALA A 40 -5.27 -1.09 8.82
N VAL A 41 -5.00 -0.81 7.55
CA VAL A 41 -5.99 -0.21 6.63
C VAL A 41 -7.15 -1.17 6.36
N GLY A 42 -6.87 -2.47 6.20
CA GLY A 42 -7.89 -3.50 6.08
C GLY A 42 -8.79 -3.59 7.32
N VAL A 43 -8.21 -3.60 8.52
CA VAL A 43 -8.95 -3.64 9.78
C VAL A 43 -9.83 -2.40 9.96
N VAL A 44 -9.30 -1.21 9.65
CA VAL A 44 -10.06 0.05 9.73
C VAL A 44 -11.23 0.05 8.74
N GLY A 45 -11.02 -0.42 7.50
CA GLY A 45 -12.08 -0.50 6.50
C GLY A 45 -13.25 -1.40 6.94
N VAL A 46 -12.95 -2.58 7.49
CA VAL A 46 -13.98 -3.50 8.03
C VAL A 46 -14.71 -2.87 9.21
N LYS A 47 -14.01 -2.19 10.11
CA LYS A 47 -14.62 -1.55 11.28
C LYS A 47 -15.54 -0.39 10.92
N ILE A 48 -15.19 0.40 9.90
CA ILE A 48 -16.06 1.47 9.39
C ILE A 48 -17.37 0.88 8.85
N ALA A 49 -17.30 -0.19 8.07
CA ALA A 49 -18.49 -0.86 7.53
C ALA A 49 -19.35 -1.49 8.65
N GLU A 50 -18.73 -2.10 9.65
CA GLU A 50 -19.41 -2.68 10.81
C GLU A 50 -20.15 -1.60 11.62
N THR A 51 -19.50 -0.49 11.95
CA THR A 51 -20.13 0.62 12.68
C THR A 51 -21.27 1.23 11.88
N GLY A 52 -21.11 1.43 10.57
CA GLY A 52 -22.18 1.93 9.70
C GLY A 52 -23.43 1.04 9.71
N ASN A 53 -23.24 -0.28 9.67
CA ASN A 53 -24.33 -1.25 9.76
C ASN A 53 -25.00 -1.28 11.14
N ASN A 54 -24.21 -1.28 12.21
CA ASN A 54 -24.75 -1.30 13.58
C ASN A 54 -25.57 -0.05 13.90
N MET A 55 -25.20 1.11 13.37
CA MET A 55 -25.98 2.35 13.52
C MET A 55 -27.34 2.27 12.82
N LEU A 56 -27.43 1.61 11.66
CA LEU A 56 -28.69 1.39 10.96
C LEU A 56 -29.59 0.42 11.74
N TYR A 57 -29.10 -0.78 12.08
CA TYR A 57 -29.92 -1.79 12.75
C TYR A 57 -30.50 -1.32 14.09
N GLY A 58 -29.79 -0.44 14.82
CA GLY A 58 -30.29 0.14 16.07
C GLY A 58 -31.40 1.19 15.91
N SER A 59 -31.65 1.67 14.70
CA SER A 59 -32.60 2.77 14.41
C SER A 59 -33.70 2.40 13.39
N LEU A 60 -33.77 1.13 12.98
CA LEU A 60 -34.78 0.62 12.06
C LEU A 60 -36.13 0.39 12.75
N ASP A 61 -37.01 1.39 12.68
CA ASP A 61 -38.45 1.19 12.83
C ASP A 61 -39.10 1.22 11.44
N PHE A 62 -39.49 0.04 10.94
CA PHE A 62 -40.12 -0.14 9.63
C PHE A 62 -41.49 0.55 9.52
N SER A 63 -42.11 0.92 10.65
CA SER A 63 -43.40 1.62 10.69
C SER A 63 -43.25 3.14 10.65
N SER A 64 -42.02 3.67 10.72
CA SER A 64 -41.76 5.10 10.77
C SER A 64 -41.84 5.75 9.38
N PRO A 65 -42.54 6.89 9.21
CA PRO A 65 -42.51 7.66 7.96
C PRO A 65 -41.11 8.22 7.60
N LEU A 66 -40.15 8.18 8.54
CA LEU A 66 -38.76 8.59 8.31
C LEU A 66 -37.88 7.49 7.69
N PHE A 67 -38.40 6.27 7.52
CA PHE A 67 -37.68 5.13 6.95
C PHE A 67 -36.95 5.40 5.62
N PRO A 68 -37.53 6.11 4.63
CA PRO A 68 -36.85 6.40 3.36
C PRO A 68 -35.59 7.24 3.55
N VAL A 69 -35.62 8.21 4.48
CA VAL A 69 -34.50 9.11 4.77
C VAL A 69 -33.35 8.35 5.43
N ILE A 70 -33.68 7.42 6.33
CA ILE A 70 -32.70 6.57 7.03
C ILE A 70 -31.98 5.65 6.05
N ILE A 71 -32.71 5.03 5.11
CA ILE A 71 -32.13 4.16 4.07
C ILE A 71 -31.17 4.94 3.15
N ILE A 72 -31.55 6.14 2.72
CA ILE A 72 -30.70 7.00 1.88
C ILE A 72 -29.43 7.39 2.64
N GLY A 73 -29.57 7.77 3.92
CA GLY A 73 -28.43 8.08 4.78
C GLY A 73 -27.45 6.90 4.92
N TRP A 74 -27.98 5.69 5.11
CA TRP A 74 -27.15 4.48 5.19
C TRP A 74 -26.46 4.14 3.86
N LEU A 75 -27.16 4.27 2.73
CA LEU A 75 -26.54 4.09 1.41
C LEU A 75 -25.39 5.07 1.18
N MET A 76 -25.51 6.32 1.64
CA MET A 76 -24.43 7.30 1.55
C MET A 76 -23.23 6.91 2.41
N VAL A 77 -23.46 6.43 3.64
CA VAL A 77 -22.39 5.90 4.51
C VAL A 77 -21.71 4.69 3.86
N GLN A 78 -22.48 3.78 3.27
CA GLN A 78 -21.94 2.59 2.62
C GLN A 78 -21.14 2.93 1.35
N LEU A 79 -21.61 3.91 0.57
CA LEU A 79 -20.89 4.42 -0.61
C LEU A 79 -19.57 5.08 -0.21
N PHE A 80 -19.57 5.85 0.87
CA PHE A 80 -18.37 6.47 1.41
C PHE A 80 -17.37 5.43 1.92
N ALA A 81 -17.84 4.42 2.66
CA ALA A 81 -17.02 3.32 3.14
C ALA A 81 -16.40 2.53 1.97
N TRP A 82 -17.17 2.28 0.91
CA TRP A 82 -16.67 1.63 -0.30
C TRP A 82 -15.60 2.48 -1.01
N GLY A 83 -15.84 3.78 -1.15
CA GLY A 83 -14.87 4.72 -1.71
C GLY A 83 -13.55 4.70 -0.94
N LEU A 84 -13.60 4.84 0.40
CA LEU A 84 -12.41 4.75 1.24
C LEU A 84 -11.72 3.38 1.14
N GLY A 85 -12.50 2.30 1.05
CA GLY A 85 -12.00 0.93 0.90
C GLY A 85 -11.22 0.72 -0.40
N VAL A 86 -11.57 1.42 -1.48
CA VAL A 86 -10.82 1.37 -2.75
C VAL A 86 -9.62 2.31 -2.71
N PHE A 87 -9.78 3.57 -2.31
CA PHE A 87 -8.69 4.55 -2.43
C PHE A 87 -7.59 4.39 -1.37
N SER A 88 -7.94 4.06 -0.13
CA SER A 88 -6.98 4.01 0.99
C SER A 88 -5.88 2.95 0.79
N PRO A 89 -6.18 1.68 0.44
CA PRO A 89 -5.15 0.68 0.20
C PRO A 89 -4.25 1.02 -0.99
N ASN A 90 -4.78 1.65 -2.03
CA ASN A 90 -4.02 2.01 -3.23
C ASN A 90 -2.91 3.03 -2.92
N ILE A 91 -3.19 4.08 -2.15
CA ILE A 91 -2.19 5.07 -1.74
C ILE A 91 -1.10 4.42 -0.87
N HIS A 92 -1.50 3.51 0.01
CA HIS A 92 -0.55 2.79 0.86
C HIS A 92 0.33 1.80 0.08
N ALA A 93 -0.24 1.10 -0.91
CA ALA A 93 0.49 0.24 -1.84
C ALA A 93 1.55 1.04 -2.63
N VAL A 94 1.19 2.23 -3.12
CA VAL A 94 2.12 3.15 -3.80
C VAL A 94 3.31 3.49 -2.89
N ARG A 95 3.05 3.78 -1.61
CA ARG A 95 4.12 4.06 -0.65
C ARG A 95 5.05 2.86 -0.47
N LEU A 96 4.50 1.65 -0.34
CA LEU A 96 5.30 0.43 -0.23
C LEU A 96 6.21 0.27 -1.46
N HIS A 97 5.67 0.51 -2.64
CA HIS A 97 6.42 0.39 -3.89
C HIS A 97 7.57 1.41 -3.99
N PHE A 98 7.30 2.69 -3.70
CA PHE A 98 8.31 3.75 -3.83
C PHE A 98 9.31 3.80 -2.67
N VAL A 99 8.89 3.55 -1.44
CA VAL A 99 9.72 3.80 -0.25
C VAL A 99 10.39 2.54 0.26
N GLU A 100 9.69 1.41 0.26
CA GLU A 100 10.23 0.15 0.76
C GLU A 100 10.92 -0.65 -0.35
N TRP A 101 10.27 -0.81 -1.51
CA TRP A 101 10.80 -1.65 -2.58
C TRP A 101 11.85 -0.92 -3.44
N MET A 102 11.53 0.25 -4.00
CA MET A 102 12.47 0.98 -4.86
C MET A 102 13.76 1.38 -4.12
N ARG A 103 13.68 1.70 -2.82
CA ARG A 103 14.89 2.03 -2.04
C ARG A 103 15.90 0.88 -1.94
N GLN A 104 15.44 -0.38 -2.00
CA GLN A 104 16.32 -1.56 -1.87
C GLN A 104 16.87 -2.04 -3.21
N PHE A 105 16.09 -1.92 -4.29
CA PHE A 105 16.41 -2.59 -5.56
C PHE A 105 16.55 -1.65 -6.75
N TYR A 106 16.07 -0.41 -6.65
CA TYR A 106 16.14 0.57 -7.72
C TYR A 106 17.30 1.52 -7.47
N ASP A 107 18.38 1.34 -8.21
CA ASP A 107 19.39 2.37 -8.36
C ASP A 107 18.86 3.38 -9.39
N SER A 108 18.72 4.64 -9.02
CA SER A 108 18.22 5.67 -9.94
C SER A 108 19.26 6.08 -11.00
N SER A 109 20.35 5.32 -11.11
CA SER A 109 21.41 5.54 -12.08
C SER A 109 20.96 5.00 -13.45
N GLY A 110 20.85 5.90 -14.42
CA GLY A 110 20.47 5.55 -15.80
C GLY A 110 20.08 6.78 -16.60
N GLU A 111 20.34 6.75 -17.91
CA GLU A 111 19.89 7.80 -18.82
C GLU A 111 18.52 7.41 -19.40
N ALA A 112 17.55 8.33 -19.35
CA ALA A 112 16.24 8.09 -19.94
C ALA A 112 16.39 7.81 -21.44
N PHE A 113 15.87 6.67 -21.89
CA PHE A 113 15.94 6.28 -23.29
C PHE A 113 15.31 7.36 -24.18
N LYS A 114 16.13 7.97 -25.03
CA LYS A 114 15.68 8.87 -26.09
C LYS A 114 15.62 8.06 -27.38
N PRO A 115 14.42 7.72 -27.90
CA PRO A 115 14.31 7.01 -29.16
C PRO A 115 14.94 7.84 -30.28
N PHE A 116 15.70 7.19 -31.15
CA PHE A 116 16.11 7.81 -32.41
C PHE A 116 14.88 7.92 -33.33
N GLY A 117 14.43 9.14 -33.62
CA GLY A 117 13.35 9.39 -34.58
C GLY A 117 12.48 10.60 -34.26
N PHE A 118 11.55 10.90 -35.17
CA PHE A 118 10.54 11.96 -34.99
C PHE A 118 9.40 11.45 -34.09
N LYS A 119 9.01 12.23 -33.07
CA LYS A 119 7.72 12.04 -32.39
C LYS A 119 6.60 12.52 -33.32
N ALA A 120 5.90 11.59 -33.97
CA ALA A 120 4.70 11.91 -34.74
C ALA A 120 3.67 12.58 -33.82
N ARG A 121 3.20 13.77 -34.20
CA ARG A 121 2.28 14.59 -33.39
C ARG A 121 0.85 14.04 -33.35
N ARG A 122 0.50 13.16 -34.29
CA ARG A 122 -0.74 12.40 -34.34
C ARG A 122 -0.44 11.01 -34.88
N VAL A 123 -0.93 9.99 -34.19
CA VAL A 123 -1.04 8.63 -34.70
C VAL A 123 -2.54 8.39 -34.75
N GLU A 124 -3.14 8.53 -35.92
CA GLU A 124 -4.50 8.05 -36.14
C GLU A 124 -4.40 6.52 -36.18
N VAL A 125 -5.05 5.89 -35.21
CA VAL A 125 -5.21 4.44 -35.14
C VAL A 125 -6.60 4.19 -35.69
N GLU A 126 -6.68 3.58 -36.88
CA GLU A 126 -7.92 3.01 -37.41
C GLU A 126 -8.39 1.82 -36.56
#